data_AF-A0A089YW19-F1
#
_entry.id   AF-A0A089YW19-F1
#
_cell.length_a   1.000
_cell.length_b   1.000
_cell.length_c   1.000
_cell.angle_alpha   90.00
_cell.angle_beta   90.00
_cell.angle_gamma   90.00
#
_symmetry.space_group_name_H-M   'P 1'
#
loop_
_entity.id
_entity.type
_entity.pdbx_description
1 polymer ?
#
loop_
_entity_poly.entity_id
_entity_poly.type
_entity_poly.pdbx_seq_one_letter_code
_entity_poly.pdbx_strand_id
1 'polypeptide(L)' 'MRIQLNGDPFELPDGETVAGLLVRLELVGRRVAVELNQDIVPRSQHVDTVLGEGDQIEVVHAIGGG' A
#
# COMPACT_ATOMS: atom_id res chain seq x y z
N MET A 1 10.92 9.32 2.50
CA MET A 1 11.30 8.02 3.09
C MET A 1 11.45 6.93 2.03
N ARG A 2 12.18 5.86 2.36
CA ARG A 2 12.31 4.66 1.52
C ARG A 2 11.55 3.49 2.15
N ILE A 3 10.71 2.83 1.37
CA ILE A 3 9.97 1.62 1.74
C ILE A 3 10.41 0.45 0.86
N GLN A 4 9.96 -0.76 1.19
CA GLN A 4 9.95 -1.91 0.29
C GLN A 4 8.53 -2.09 -0.23
N LEU A 5 8.35 -2.10 -1.55
CA LEU A 5 7.08 -2.29 -2.23
C LEU A 5 7.18 -3.52 -3.13
N ASN A 6 6.40 -4.57 -2.84
CA ASN A 6 6.43 -5.84 -3.58
C ASN A 6 7.86 -6.42 -3.69
N GLY A 7 8.64 -6.34 -2.61
CA GLY A 7 10.05 -6.73 -2.56
C GLY A 7 11.06 -5.75 -3.18
N ASP A 8 10.62 -4.71 -3.90
CA ASP A 8 11.51 -3.74 -4.52
C ASP A 8 11.60 -2.42 -3.72
N PRO A 9 12.76 -1.76 -3.64
CA PRO A 9 12.86 -0.50 -2.94
C PRO A 9 12.12 0.63 -3.66
N PHE A 10 11.37 1.43 -2.91
CA PHE A 10 10.54 2.50 -3.46
C PHE A 10 10.60 3.78 -2.62
N GLU A 11 10.70 4.94 -3.26
CA GLU A 11 10.76 6.24 -2.59
C GLU A 11 9.38 6.91 -2.52
N LEU A 12 9.04 7.41 -1.33
CA LEU A 12 7.82 8.15 -1.05
C LEU A 12 8.11 9.45 -0.28
N PRO A 13 7.26 10.48 -0.42
CA PRO A 13 7.25 11.60 0.50
C PRO A 13 7.00 11.13 1.94
N ASP A 14 7.49 11.89 2.91
CA ASP A 14 7.18 11.61 4.32
C ASP A 14 5.71 11.95 4.61
N GLY A 15 5.07 11.14 5.47
CA GLY A 15 3.65 11.32 5.80
C GLY A 15 2.68 10.83 4.73
N GLU A 16 3.16 10.14 3.68
CA GLU A 16 2.31 9.51 2.67
C GLU A 16 1.43 8.41 3.28
N THR A 17 0.21 8.23 2.78
CA THR A 17 -0.71 7.17 3.24
C THR A 17 -0.76 6.03 2.25
N VAL A 18 -1.35 4.89 2.66
CA VAL A 18 -1.62 3.76 1.77
C VAL A 18 -2.46 4.20 0.56
N ALA A 19 -3.50 5.03 0.78
CA ALA A 19 -4.31 5.56 -0.31
C ALA A 19 -3.49 6.42 -1.28
N GLY A 20 -2.62 7.28 -0.75
CA GLY A 20 -1.71 8.10 -1.55
C GLY A 20 -0.75 7.26 -2.40
N LEU A 21 -0.17 6.20 -1.83
CA LEU A 21 0.62 5.23 -2.56
C LEU A 21 -0.19 4.60 -3.72
N LEU A 22 -1.42 4.15 -3.49
CA LEU A 22 -2.27 3.56 -4.53
C LEU A 22 -2.63 4.54 -5.65
N VAL A 23 -2.74 5.84 -5.36
CA VAL A 23 -2.88 6.90 -6.37
C VAL A 23 -1.64 6.96 -7.26
N ARG A 24 -0.45 6.99 -6.66
CA ARG A 24 0.82 7.06 -7.40
C ARG A 24 1.10 5.82 -8.24
N LEU A 25 0.62 4.66 -7.81
CA LEU A 25 0.72 3.41 -8.56
C LEU A 25 -0.37 3.26 -9.64
N GLU A 26 -1.29 4.23 -9.78
CA GLU A 26 -2.42 4.18 -10.72
C GLU A 26 -3.34 2.96 -10.49
N LEU A 27 -3.46 2.55 -9.21
CA LEU A 27 -4.27 1.41 -8.76
C LEU A 27 -5.60 1.83 -8.11
N VAL A 28 -5.92 3.11 -8.09
CA VAL A 28 -7.21 3.62 -7.57
C VAL A 28 -8.37 2.94 -8.27
N GLY A 29 -9.36 2.51 -7.49
CA GLY A 29 -10.55 1.83 -8.01
C GLY A 29 -10.30 0.38 -8.44
N ARG A 30 -9.06 -0.09 -8.50
CA ARG A 30 -8.77 -1.50 -8.76
C ARG A 30 -9.07 -2.37 -7.54
N ARG A 31 -9.38 -3.63 -7.80
CA ARG A 31 -9.52 -4.67 -6.76
C ARG A 31 -8.13 -5.15 -6.35
N VAL A 32 -7.55 -4.46 -5.39
CA VAL A 32 -6.27 -4.81 -4.77
C VAL A 32 -6.46 -5.04 -3.29
N ALA A 33 -5.68 -5.95 -2.73
CA ALA A 33 -5.42 -6.06 -1.30
C ALA A 33 -4.08 -5.42 -1.00
N VAL A 34 -3.98 -4.75 0.15
CA VAL A 34 -2.75 -4.13 0.63
C VAL A 34 -2.37 -4.76 1.95
N GLU A 35 -1.14 -5.21 2.05
CA GLU A 35 -0.49 -5.66 3.27
C GLU A 35 0.59 -4.64 3.66
N LEU A 36 0.68 -4.33 4.94
CA LEU A 36 1.70 -3.49 5.54
C LEU A 36 2.36 -4.29 6.66
N ASN A 37 3.65 -4.59 6.52
CA ASN A 37 4.44 -5.32 7.51
C ASN A 37 3.79 -6.64 7.96
N GLN A 38 3.28 -7.44 7.02
CA GLN A 38 2.56 -8.72 7.26
C GLN A 38 1.13 -8.58 7.81
N ASP A 39 0.62 -7.35 7.97
CA ASP A 39 -0.75 -7.09 8.38
C ASP A 39 -1.58 -6.53 7.22
N ILE A 40 -2.74 -7.13 6.96
CA ILE A 40 -3.67 -6.64 5.94
C ILE A 40 -4.26 -5.30 6.38
N VAL A 41 -4.12 -4.27 5.54
CA VAL A 41 -4.73 -2.96 5.76
C VAL A 41 -6.13 -2.95 5.14
N PRO A 42 -7.21 -2.88 5.95
CA PRO A 42 -8.57 -2.81 5.42
C PRO A 42 -8.75 -1.57 4.53
N ARG A 43 -9.50 -1.71 3.44
CA ARG A 43 -9.72 -0.62 2.47
C ARG A 43 -10.24 0.67 3.12
N SER A 44 -11.07 0.56 4.16
CA SER A 44 -11.60 1.70 4.90
C SER A 44 -10.53 2.48 5.66
N GLN A 45 -9.37 1.88 5.95
CA GLN A 45 -8.26 2.50 6.68
C GLN A 45 -7.18 3.05 5.76
N HIS A 46 -7.22 2.78 4.45
CA HIS A 46 -6.17 3.19 3.51
C HIS A 46 -5.88 4.69 3.53
N VAL A 47 -6.89 5.53 3.78
CA VAL A 47 -6.74 7.00 3.85
C VAL A 47 -6.02 7.43 5.14
N ASP A 48 -6.18 6.68 6.23
CA ASP A 48 -5.68 7.05 7.56
C ASP A 48 -4.36 6.34 7.92
N THR A 49 -4.02 5.25 7.22
CA THR A 49 -2.76 4.52 7.42
C THR A 49 -1.60 5.26 6.78
N VAL A 50 -0.86 6.01 7.60
CA VAL A 50 0.40 6.67 7.23
C VAL A 50 1.52 5.64 7.17
N LEU A 51 2.32 5.68 6.10
CA LEU A 51 3.49 4.84 5.90
C LEU A 51 4.73 5.47 6.56
N GLY A 52 5.63 4.63 7.05
CA GLY A 52 6.90 5.00 7.67
C GLY A 52 8.11 4.53 6.87
N GLU A 53 9.27 5.06 7.23
CA GLU A 53 10.54 4.60 6.65
C GLU A 53 10.82 3.14 6.99
N GLY A 54 11.23 2.36 5.99
CA GLY A 54 11.56 0.94 6.14
C GLY A 54 10.36 -0.01 6.09
N ASP A 55 9.13 0.50 6.02
CA ASP A 55 7.93 -0.33 5.91
C ASP A 55 7.99 -1.26 4.69
N GLN A 56 7.42 -2.45 4.84
CA GLN A 56 7.23 -3.44 3.79
C GLN A 56 5.77 -3.46 3.37
N ILE A 57 5.51 -3.18 2.10
CA ILE A 57 4.17 -3.07 1.54
C ILE A 57 4.05 -4.08 0.41
N GLU A 58 3.02 -4.93 0.48
CA GLU A 58 2.62 -5.81 -0.62
C GLU A 58 1.28 -5.35 -1.18
N VAL A 59 1.20 -5.16 -2.49
CA VAL A 59 -0.01 -4.81 -3.22
C VAL A 59 -0.32 -5.90 -4.22
N VAL A 60 -1.29 -6.74 -3.90
CA VAL A 60 -1.67 -7.90 -4.71
C VAL A 60 -3.06 -7.73 -5.30
N HIS A 61 -3.27 -8.31 -6.48
CA HIS A 61 -4.61 -8.37 -7.07
C HIS A 61 -5.51 -9.24 -6.19
N ALA A 62 -6.66 -8.71 -5.78
CA ALA A 62 -7.61 -9.48 -5.00
C ALA A 62 -8.28 -10.52 -5.89
N ILE A 63 -7.89 -11.78 -5.72
CA ILE A 63 -8.55 -12.97 -6.31
C ILE A 63 -9.82 -13.28 -5.50
N GLY A 64 -10.85 -12.44 -5.66
CA GLY A 64 -12.18 -12.71 -5.13
C GLY A 64 -13.03 -13.43 -6.19
N GLY A 65 -13.14 -14.76 -6.06
CA GLY A 65 -14.22 -15.54 -6.65
C GLY A 65 -15.56 -15.19 -6.00
N GLY A 66 -16.64 -15.27 -6.79
CA GLY A 66 -18.01 -15.15 -6.29
C GLY A 66 -18.46 -16.34 -5.46
#